data_AF-P0DL37-F1
#
_entry.id   AF-P0DL37-F1
#
_cell.length_a   1.000
_cell.length_b   1.000
_cell.length_c   1.000
_cell.angle_alpha   90.00
_cell.angle_beta   90.00
_cell.angle_gamma   90.00
#
_symmetry.space_group_name_H-M   'P 1'
#
loop_
_entity.id
_entity.type
_entity.pdbx_description
1 polymer ?
#
loop_
_entity_poly.entity_id
_entity_poly.type
_entity_poly.pdbx_seq_one_letter_code
_entity_poly.pdbx_strand_id
1 'polypeptide(L)' 'MNAKLIYLLLVVTTMMLTFDTTQAGDIKCSGTRQCWGPCKKQTTCTNSKCMNGKCKCYGCVG' A
#
# COMPACT_ATOMS: atom_id res chain seq x y z
N MET A 1 -32.72 -11.62 -6.38
CA MET A 1 -31.42 -11.17 -5.85
C MET A 1 -30.37 -12.15 -6.34
N ASN A 2 -29.48 -11.72 -7.24
CA ASN A 2 -28.53 -12.63 -7.87
C ASN A 2 -27.31 -12.79 -6.94
N ALA A 3 -27.25 -13.88 -6.17
CA ALA A 3 -26.14 -14.16 -5.25
C ALA A 3 -24.76 -14.03 -5.93
N LYS A 4 -24.69 -14.37 -7.22
CA LYS A 4 -23.49 -14.19 -8.06
C LYS A 4 -23.02 -12.74 -8.17
N LEU A 5 -23.94 -11.77 -8.31
CA LEU A 5 -23.59 -10.34 -8.39
C LEU A 5 -23.06 -9.81 -7.06
N ILE A 6 -23.67 -10.21 -5.95
CA ILE A 6 -23.21 -9.81 -4.60
C ILE A 6 -21.80 -10.34 -4.35
N TYR A 7 -21.54 -11.60 -4.71
CA TYR A 7 -20.21 -12.19 -4.59
C TYR A 7 -19.17 -11.46 -5.45
N LEU A 8 -19.50 -11.15 -6.71
CA LEU A 8 -18.59 -10.40 -7.60
C LEU A 8 -18.28 -9.01 -7.04
N LEU A 9 -19.27 -8.28 -6.54
CA LEU A 9 -19.04 -6.97 -5.92
C LEU A 9 -18.14 -7.07 -4.68
N LEU A 10 -18.31 -8.10 -3.85
CA LEU A 10 -17.49 -8.33 -2.66
C LEU A 10 -16.03 -8.70 -3.00
N VAL A 11 -15.81 -9.48 -4.07
CA VAL A 11 -14.45 -9.77 -4.55
C VAL A 11 -13.78 -8.52 -5.09
N VAL A 12 -14.50 -7.71 -5.88
CA VAL A 12 -13.93 -6.47 -6.43
C VAL A 12 -13.56 -5.49 -5.31
N THR A 13 -14.43 -5.28 -4.31
CA THR A 13 -14.14 -4.37 -3.20
C THR A 13 -12.97 -4.85 -2.34
N THR A 14 -12.89 -6.14 -2.05
CA THR A 14 -11.75 -6.71 -1.29
C THR A 14 -10.44 -6.59 -2.05
N MET A 15 -10.42 -6.78 -3.37
CA MET A 15 -9.21 -6.61 -4.19
C MET A 15 -8.71 -5.16 -4.16
N MET A 16 -9.60 -4.18 -4.28
CA MET A 16 -9.23 -2.75 -4.19
C MET A 16 -8.64 -2.42 -2.80
N LEU A 17 -9.26 -2.92 -1.73
CA LEU A 17 -8.76 -2.75 -0.35
C LEU A 17 -7.37 -3.40 -0.13
N THR A 18 -7.11 -4.55 -0.75
CA THR A 18 -5.79 -5.20 -0.67
C THR A 18 -4.72 -4.41 -1.42
N PHE A 19 -5.05 -3.73 -2.51
CA PHE A 19 -4.05 -2.98 -3.28
C PHE A 19 -3.54 -1.74 -2.53
N ASP A 20 -4.43 -1.04 -1.82
CA ASP A 20 -4.06 0.09 -0.94
C ASP A 20 -3.20 -0.34 0.25
N THR A 21 -3.43 -1.55 0.78
CA THR A 21 -2.67 -2.06 1.94
C THR A 21 -1.34 -2.69 1.56
N THR A 22 -1.25 -3.31 0.39
CA THR A 22 -0.04 -4.01 -0.07
C THR A 22 1.09 -3.03 -0.42
N GLN A 23 0.77 -1.82 -0.91
CA GLN A 23 1.80 -0.80 -1.19
C GLN A 23 2.52 -0.28 0.07
N ALA A 24 2.00 -0.57 1.27
CA ALA A 24 2.57 -0.17 2.55
C ALA A 24 3.05 -1.35 3.43
N GLY A 25 2.98 -2.58 2.92
CA GLY A 25 2.78 -3.76 3.77
C GLY A 25 4.01 -4.52 4.25
N ASP A 26 5.05 -4.68 3.45
CA ASP A 26 6.03 -5.75 3.72
C ASP A 26 7.46 -5.29 3.99
N ILE A 27 7.78 -4.03 3.71
CA ILE A 27 9.12 -3.50 3.99
C ILE A 27 9.20 -3.14 5.47
N LYS A 28 9.88 -4.00 6.24
CA LYS A 28 10.15 -3.74 7.65
C LYS A 28 11.02 -2.51 7.82
N CYS A 29 10.69 -1.68 8.80
CA CYS A 29 11.47 -0.51 9.18
C CYS A 29 11.46 -0.32 10.70
N SER A 30 12.58 0.15 11.24
CA SER A 30 12.69 0.78 12.55
C SER A 30 12.63 2.30 12.46
N GLY A 31 12.87 2.88 11.28
CA GLY A 31 12.77 4.32 11.05
C GLY A 31 12.49 4.70 9.60
N THR A 32 11.95 5.91 9.39
CA THR A 32 11.50 6.39 8.08
C THR A 32 12.60 6.40 7.01
N ARG A 33 13.87 6.61 7.39
CA ARG A 33 15.00 6.63 6.44
C ARG A 33 15.17 5.31 5.67
N GLN A 34 14.83 4.17 6.30
CA GLN A 34 14.90 2.85 5.66
C GLN A 34 13.86 2.70 4.53
N CYS A 35 12.81 3.53 4.54
CA CYS A 35 11.75 3.51 3.54
C CYS A 35 12.09 4.31 2.28
N TRP A 36 13.02 5.26 2.34
CA TRP A 36 13.31 6.15 1.20
C TRP A 36 13.77 5.40 -0.05
N GLY A 37 14.74 4.49 0.09
CA GLY A 37 15.22 3.66 -1.03
C GLY A 37 14.12 2.78 -1.62
N PRO A 38 13.43 1.96 -0.80
CA PRO A 38 12.31 1.13 -1.25
C PRO A 38 11.16 1.92 -1.87
N CYS A 39 10.74 3.03 -1.28
CA CYS A 39 9.65 3.86 -1.81
C CYS A 39 10.06 4.61 -3.08
N LYS A 40 11.33 5.03 -3.20
CA LYS A 40 11.87 5.60 -4.43
C LYS A 40 11.86 4.59 -5.58
N LYS A 41 12.12 3.30 -5.32
CA LYS A 41 12.03 2.25 -6.34
C LYS A 41 10.59 2.00 -6.81
N GLN A 42 9.61 2.11 -5.91
CA GLN A 42 8.21 1.83 -6.22
C GLN A 42 7.50 3.02 -6.88
N THR A 43 7.73 4.23 -6.38
CA THR A 43 6.96 5.42 -6.77
C THR A 43 7.78 6.47 -7.50
N THR A 44 9.11 6.29 -7.61
CA THR A 44 10.09 7.32 -8.03
C THR A 44 10.34 8.41 -6.97
N CYS A 45 9.64 8.36 -5.83
CA CYS A 45 9.59 9.42 -4.84
C CYS A 45 10.03 8.90 -3.46
N THR A 46 10.66 9.75 -2.65
CA THR A 46 11.13 9.38 -1.31
C THR A 46 10.09 9.59 -0.21
N ASN A 47 8.93 10.16 -0.55
CA ASN A 47 7.88 10.47 0.41
C ASN A 47 7.32 9.18 1.03
N SER A 48 7.71 8.94 2.27
CA SER A 48 7.40 7.71 2.97
C SER A 48 7.45 7.92 4.47
N LYS A 49 6.80 7.01 5.21
CA LYS A 49 6.77 7.03 6.66
C LYS A 49 6.83 5.61 7.20
N CYS A 50 7.69 5.39 8.19
CA CYS A 50 7.66 4.14 8.95
C CYS A 50 6.50 4.19 9.96
N MET A 51 5.54 3.27 9.84
CA MET A 51 4.41 3.11 10.75
C MET A 51 4.24 1.65 11.15
N ASN A 52 4.11 1.37 12.44
CA ASN A 52 3.92 0.00 12.97
C ASN A 52 4.97 -1.01 12.45
N GLY A 53 6.22 -0.54 12.32
CA GLY A 53 7.32 -1.37 11.83
C GLY A 53 7.33 -1.61 10.31
N LYS A 54 6.50 -0.91 9.54
CA LYS A 54 6.32 -1.08 8.09
C LYS A 54 6.40 0.26 7.35
N CYS A 55 6.96 0.24 6.14
CA CYS A 55 7.08 1.43 5.30
C CYS A 55 5.79 1.73 4.55
N LYS A 56 5.24 2.92 4.75
CA LYS A 56 4.16 3.49 3.93
C LYS A 56 4.74 4.45 2.91
N CYS A 57 4.58 4.18 1.62
CA CYS A 57 4.99 5.06 0.52
C CYS A 57 3.80 5.91 0.06
N TYR A 58 3.98 7.22 -0.10
CA TYR A 58 2.88 8.15 -0.44
C TYR A 58 2.90 8.64 -1.90
N GLY A 59 3.89 8.24 -2.70
CA GLY A 59 4.08 8.79 -4.04
C GLY A 59 4.74 10.17 -4.04
N CYS A 60 4.75 10.85 -5.19
CA CYS A 60 5.31 12.20 -5.29
C CYS A 60 4.29 13.21 -4.79
N VAL A 61 4.75 14.18 -4.00
CA VAL A 61 3.97 15.38 -3.76
C VAL A 61 4.05 16.19 -5.05
N GLY A 62 2.99 16.11 -5.86
CA GLY A 62 2.74 17.00 -6.98
C GLY A 62 1.91 18.19 -6.53
#